data_AF-A0A7Y5JPH2-F1
#
_entry.id   AF-A0A7Y5JPH2-F1
#
_cell.length_a   1.000
_cell.length_b   1.000
_cell.length_c   1.000
_cell.angle_alpha   90.00
_cell.angle_beta   90.00
_cell.angle_gamma   90.00
#
_symmetry.space_group_name_H-M   'P 1'
#
loop_
_entity.id
_entity.type
_entity.pdbx_description
1 polymer ?
#
loop_
_entity_poly.entity_id
_entity_poly.type
_entity_poly.pdbx_seq_one_letter_code
_entity_poly.pdbx_strand_id
1 'polypeptide(L)'
;MLKGLAILLLAPLAACAMVVEHGSLHGFLFDTCSTCAYDNWLSHVSERVVRPDYNDYGPPNLDPVTNGFGGFTYIPANADGDSTLARWRRMFDYAVAREWSSADSMLALYDTEWNYELVRLYEWDRRQEYYIIRERLDSSYVDANGDTLPENDVIGGFGKAWGVFIFNPTPRHPFAVVEVPHPEDDYMAPPVAADLFVRGEFAVMMIAGAGREVMWDTTFSTYTNERSVSDPSRNGRQPFQMLHEALVDAWDAPPVSSFIVFQIHSYDHNEHAALGDLQMSCFFDDHYPNLPIRDVGRHRDFIHALPRFPVTQIDGDTTIATRVDEYVSLWSLPPYNYFSVDTLPIRNITDYLGAPSNQQGNYCHEEHDPFRHTENFVHIELDEYPDALWTPTDFLRWLPGSPPARLSNFRVLREYYAPLVAAIDTALTWHELPDTTAPATVRITAVLRINPTTAEVRWNQPAYDQHFDTYELFFDTTTITETSPVRTRTNPSYTSLGDQTTRFQRVFSLTEPLERYRFAIRSRDILGHISAMSPEWGIIDSTIDNLTMFYDGDSLRLSWSGAYYDSLYEVREYLPDYQNYYYIGTTDMTSYTFVPTERGTGRVSVVMIKRVLKD
;
A
#
# COMPACT_ATOMS: atom_id res chain seq x y z
N MET A 1 -31.97 70.10 12.72
CA MET A 1 -31.11 70.21 11.54
C MET A 1 -29.80 69.52 11.84
N LEU A 2 -29.45 68.50 11.03
CA LEU A 2 -28.10 68.07 10.57
C LEU A 2 -26.93 68.13 11.58
N LYS A 3 -26.08 67.12 11.79
CA LYS A 3 -25.63 65.99 10.96
C LYS A 3 -24.86 65.04 11.89
N GLY A 4 -25.28 63.79 12.01
CA GLY A 4 -24.40 62.70 12.46
C GLY A 4 -23.69 62.14 11.23
N LEU A 5 -22.37 62.30 11.17
CA LEU A 5 -21.54 61.75 10.11
C LEU A 5 -21.23 60.29 10.46
N ALA A 6 -21.98 59.35 9.88
CA ALA A 6 -21.60 57.95 9.87
C ALA A 6 -20.53 57.77 8.78
N ILE A 7 -19.29 57.56 9.20
CA ILE A 7 -18.22 57.10 8.32
C ILE A 7 -18.44 55.60 8.13
N LEU A 8 -19.07 55.23 7.01
CA LEU A 8 -19.02 53.87 6.50
C LEU A 8 -17.57 53.63 6.02
N LEU A 9 -16.81 52.80 6.74
CA LEU A 9 -15.61 52.18 6.18
C LEU A 9 -16.08 51.22 5.07
N LEU A 10 -16.08 51.70 3.83
CA LEU A 10 -16.07 50.84 2.65
C LEU A 10 -14.66 50.22 2.57
N ALA A 11 -14.49 49.06 3.19
CA ALA A 11 -13.41 48.17 2.79
C ALA A 11 -13.68 47.75 1.34
N PRO A 12 -12.71 47.84 0.42
CA PRO A 12 -12.88 47.28 -0.91
C PRO A 12 -12.96 45.76 -0.75
N LEU A 13 -14.16 45.21 -0.97
CA LEU A 13 -14.31 43.82 -1.40
C LEU A 13 -13.66 43.75 -2.78
N ALA A 14 -12.34 43.57 -2.82
CA ALA A 14 -11.69 43.05 -4.01
C ALA A 14 -12.25 41.64 -4.18
N ALA A 15 -13.26 41.51 -5.03
CA ALA A 15 -13.62 40.22 -5.57
C ALA A 15 -12.43 39.77 -6.43
N CYS A 16 -11.50 39.01 -5.84
CA CYS A 16 -10.61 38.18 -6.64
C CYS A 16 -11.52 37.23 -7.41
N ALA A 17 -11.54 37.39 -8.72
CA ALA A 17 -12.18 36.43 -9.59
C ALA A 17 -11.15 35.32 -9.80
N MET A 18 -11.37 34.18 -9.14
CA MET A 18 -10.67 32.93 -9.41
C MET A 18 -10.53 32.73 -10.93
N VAL A 19 -9.33 32.33 -11.36
CA VAL A 19 -9.02 32.13 -12.77
C VAL A 19 -9.87 30.97 -13.29
N VAL A 20 -10.47 31.15 -14.47
CA VAL A 20 -11.29 30.11 -15.10
C VAL A 20 -10.67 29.76 -16.45
N GLU A 21 -10.37 28.49 -16.62
CA GLU A 21 -9.76 27.95 -17.84
C GLU A 21 -10.62 26.80 -18.38
N HIS A 22 -10.41 26.50 -19.65
CA HIS A 22 -11.09 25.43 -20.37
C HIS A 22 -10.04 24.57 -21.04
N GLY A 23 -10.19 23.26 -21.05
CA GLY A 23 -9.18 22.34 -21.62
C GLY A 23 -9.19 21.00 -20.93
N SER A 24 -8.35 20.06 -21.36
CA SER A 24 -8.19 18.78 -20.66
C SER A 24 -7.11 18.89 -19.59
N LEU A 25 -7.26 18.15 -18.49
CA LEU A 25 -6.21 18.07 -17.48
C LEU A 25 -4.88 17.55 -18.07
N HIS A 26 -4.98 16.58 -18.96
CA HIS A 26 -3.85 16.07 -19.73
C HIS A 26 -3.19 17.12 -20.63
N GLY A 27 -3.98 18.00 -21.24
CA GLY A 27 -3.45 19.13 -22.03
C GLY A 27 -2.71 20.12 -21.14
N PHE A 28 -3.27 20.47 -19.99
CA PHE A 28 -2.57 21.34 -19.03
C PHE A 28 -1.26 20.73 -18.53
N LEU A 29 -1.24 19.42 -18.22
CA LEU A 29 -0.05 18.78 -17.65
C LEU A 29 1.04 18.41 -18.67
N PHE A 30 0.66 17.96 -19.87
CA PHE A 30 1.57 17.23 -20.76
C PHE A 30 1.42 17.55 -22.25
N ASP A 31 0.52 18.45 -22.65
CA ASP A 31 0.30 18.73 -24.06
C ASP A 31 -0.19 20.17 -24.24
N THR A 32 -0.97 20.43 -25.28
CA THR A 32 -1.49 21.76 -25.57
C THR A 32 -2.83 22.01 -24.87
N CYS A 33 -2.94 23.15 -24.18
CA CYS A 33 -4.18 23.72 -23.65
C CYS A 33 -4.28 25.18 -24.13
N SER A 34 -4.80 25.38 -25.34
CA SER A 34 -4.87 26.68 -26.01
C SER A 34 -5.65 27.79 -25.28
N THR A 35 -6.38 27.43 -24.23
CA THR A 35 -7.21 28.33 -23.41
C THR A 35 -6.74 28.40 -21.96
N CYS A 36 -5.63 27.74 -21.64
CA CYS A 36 -4.92 27.89 -20.38
C CYS A 36 -3.88 29.02 -20.51
N ALA A 37 -3.49 29.64 -19.39
CA ALA A 37 -2.44 30.68 -19.37
C ALA A 37 -1.08 30.13 -19.83
N TYR A 38 -0.83 28.85 -19.54
CA TYR A 38 0.23 28.03 -20.10
C TYR A 38 -0.23 26.57 -20.12
N ASP A 39 0.46 25.73 -20.87
CA ASP A 39 0.21 24.31 -21.01
C ASP A 39 1.51 23.51 -20.87
N ASN A 40 1.43 22.18 -21.03
CA ASN A 40 2.56 21.28 -20.79
C ASN A 40 3.32 21.57 -19.49
N TRP A 41 2.61 21.65 -18.36
CA TRP A 41 3.19 21.97 -17.04
C TRP A 41 4.48 21.17 -16.74
N LEU A 42 4.55 19.91 -17.16
CA LEU A 42 5.72 19.05 -16.95
C LEU A 42 7.00 19.64 -17.56
N SER A 43 6.94 20.22 -18.76
CA SER A 43 8.14 20.81 -19.39
C SER A 43 8.60 22.11 -18.74
N HIS A 44 7.90 22.62 -17.73
CA HIS A 44 8.23 23.84 -17.00
C HIS A 44 8.85 23.57 -15.63
N VAL A 45 8.97 22.29 -15.26
CA VAL A 45 9.58 21.84 -13.99
C VAL A 45 11.02 22.34 -13.91
N SER A 46 11.46 22.67 -12.70
CA SER A 46 12.81 23.19 -12.50
C SER A 46 13.84 22.07 -12.55
N GLU A 47 14.91 22.32 -13.31
CA GLU A 47 15.93 21.35 -13.65
C GLU A 47 17.30 21.71 -13.09
N ARG A 48 18.05 20.69 -12.68
CA ARG A 48 19.49 20.82 -12.41
C ARG A 48 20.18 19.47 -12.33
N VAL A 49 21.42 19.42 -12.80
CA VAL A 49 22.35 18.31 -12.59
C VAL A 49 23.52 18.78 -11.72
N VAL A 50 23.58 18.28 -10.48
CA VAL A 50 24.67 18.49 -9.52
C VAL A 50 25.78 17.48 -9.76
N ARG A 51 25.43 16.20 -9.94
CA ARG A 51 26.39 15.12 -10.20
C ARG A 51 25.99 14.39 -11.49
N PRO A 52 26.74 14.59 -12.59
CA PRO A 52 26.52 13.83 -13.82
C PRO A 52 26.56 12.32 -13.56
N ASP A 53 25.69 11.58 -14.26
CA ASP A 53 25.57 10.12 -14.21
C ASP A 53 25.19 9.57 -12.81
N TYR A 54 24.53 10.36 -11.96
CA TYR A 54 24.09 9.91 -10.64
C TYR A 54 22.64 9.42 -10.62
N ASN A 55 21.70 10.21 -11.12
CA ASN A 55 20.34 9.80 -11.44
C ASN A 55 20.21 9.65 -12.96
N ASP A 56 19.37 8.73 -13.44
CA ASP A 56 18.84 8.77 -14.81
C ASP A 56 17.70 9.81 -14.86
N TYR A 57 17.57 10.48 -16.00
CA TYR A 57 16.62 11.59 -16.18
C TYR A 57 15.69 11.33 -17.36
N GLY A 58 15.37 10.06 -17.57
CA GLY A 58 14.65 9.58 -18.74
C GLY A 58 15.41 9.76 -20.05
N PRO A 59 14.75 9.47 -21.19
CA PRO A 59 15.40 9.49 -22.49
C PRO A 59 15.95 10.89 -22.81
N PRO A 60 17.28 11.05 -23.00
CA PRO A 60 17.92 12.36 -23.20
C PRO A 60 17.53 13.05 -24.51
N ASN A 61 16.72 12.39 -25.35
CA ASN A 61 16.21 12.92 -26.61
C ASN A 61 14.78 13.48 -26.50
N LEU A 62 14.10 13.36 -25.36
CA LEU A 62 12.75 13.91 -25.17
C LEU A 62 12.72 15.06 -24.17
N ASP A 63 13.54 14.99 -23.13
CA ASP A 63 13.60 16.00 -22.08
C ASP A 63 15.03 16.07 -21.48
N PRO A 64 16.00 16.64 -22.22
CA PRO A 64 17.38 16.69 -21.76
C PRO A 64 17.52 17.71 -20.62
N VAL A 65 17.65 17.23 -19.39
CA VAL A 65 17.82 18.07 -18.20
C VAL A 65 19.01 19.03 -18.36
N THR A 66 18.71 20.32 -18.32
CA THR A 66 19.68 21.39 -18.44
C THR A 66 19.97 22.07 -17.11
N ASN A 67 21.19 22.59 -16.97
CA ASN A 67 21.53 23.38 -15.80
C ASN A 67 21.04 24.82 -15.97
N GLY A 68 20.08 25.23 -15.14
CA GLY A 68 19.68 26.63 -15.02
C GLY A 68 18.29 26.98 -15.57
N PHE A 69 17.47 25.97 -15.89
CA PHE A 69 16.05 26.16 -16.14
C PHE A 69 15.27 26.10 -14.83
N GLY A 70 14.50 27.16 -14.53
CA GLY A 70 13.81 27.31 -13.26
C GLY A 70 14.73 27.52 -12.04
N GLY A 71 14.18 27.23 -10.87
CA GLY A 71 14.85 27.30 -9.57
C GLY A 71 14.05 26.62 -8.47
N PHE A 72 14.48 26.77 -7.21
CA PHE A 72 13.73 26.28 -6.06
C PHE A 72 13.86 27.25 -4.90
N THR A 73 12.74 27.56 -4.23
CA THR A 73 12.75 28.45 -3.06
C THR A 73 12.67 27.62 -1.78
N TYR A 74 13.80 27.46 -1.09
CA TYR A 74 13.85 26.79 0.20
C TYR A 74 13.09 27.55 1.29
N ILE A 75 12.28 26.81 2.06
CA ILE A 75 11.60 27.33 3.25
C ILE A 75 12.45 27.02 4.50
N PRO A 76 13.11 28.03 5.10
CA PRO A 76 14.11 27.80 6.13
C PRO A 76 13.52 27.29 7.45
N ALA A 77 14.31 26.53 8.21
CA ALA A 77 14.00 26.11 9.57
C ALA A 77 14.18 27.26 10.59
N ASN A 78 13.34 28.29 10.45
CA ASN A 78 13.27 29.45 11.34
C ASN A 78 11.83 29.95 11.44
N ALA A 79 11.59 30.96 12.29
CA ALA A 79 10.26 31.49 12.56
C ALA A 79 9.53 32.02 11.31
N ASP A 80 10.25 32.57 10.33
CA ASP A 80 9.65 33.07 9.10
C ASP A 80 9.19 31.91 8.22
N GLY A 81 10.03 30.88 8.06
CA GLY A 81 9.67 29.68 7.32
C GLY A 81 8.55 28.88 7.99
N ASP A 82 8.54 28.77 9.32
CA ASP A 82 7.43 28.16 10.07
C ASP A 82 6.12 28.94 9.84
N SER A 83 6.20 30.26 9.75
CA SER A 83 5.04 31.09 9.43
C SER A 83 4.57 30.89 7.98
N THR A 84 5.49 30.74 7.02
CA THR A 84 5.14 30.40 5.63
C THR A 84 4.45 29.04 5.54
N LEU A 85 4.97 28.00 6.22
CA LEU A 85 4.35 26.67 6.25
C LEU A 85 2.96 26.71 6.91
N ALA A 86 2.81 27.39 8.04
CA ALA A 86 1.51 27.53 8.70
C ALA A 86 0.46 28.23 7.81
N ARG A 87 0.88 29.19 6.99
CA ARG A 87 0.01 29.85 6.01
C ARG A 87 -0.38 28.92 4.87
N TRP A 88 0.55 28.15 4.33
CA TRP A 88 0.27 27.11 3.32
C TRP A 88 -0.68 26.06 3.86
N ARG A 89 -0.40 25.53 5.05
CA ARG A 89 -1.28 24.58 5.75
C ARG A 89 -2.70 25.10 5.85
N ARG A 90 -2.88 26.35 6.33
CA ARG A 90 -4.20 26.98 6.42
C ARG A 90 -4.88 27.16 5.06
N MET A 91 -4.14 27.48 4.01
CA MET A 91 -4.68 27.58 2.66
C MET A 91 -5.19 26.20 2.18
N PHE A 92 -4.41 25.15 2.43
CA PHE A 92 -4.82 23.78 2.11
C PHE A 92 -5.99 23.29 2.95
N ASP A 93 -6.08 23.64 4.25
CA ASP A 93 -7.26 23.32 5.05
C ASP A 93 -8.54 23.89 4.41
N TYR A 94 -8.51 25.11 3.85
CA TYR A 94 -9.62 25.67 3.08
C TYR A 94 -9.88 24.88 1.79
N ALA A 95 -8.83 24.51 1.04
CA ALA A 95 -8.97 23.75 -0.20
C ALA A 95 -9.57 22.35 0.03
N VAL A 96 -9.08 21.63 1.05
CA VAL A 96 -9.59 20.33 1.50
C VAL A 96 -11.05 20.43 1.94
N ALA A 97 -11.41 21.49 2.65
CA ALA A 97 -12.80 21.81 3.00
C ALA A 97 -13.65 22.34 1.84
N ARG A 98 -13.06 22.48 0.63
CA ARG A 98 -13.69 23.03 -0.60
C ARG A 98 -14.18 24.48 -0.45
N GLU A 99 -13.56 25.23 0.46
CA GLU A 99 -13.77 26.66 0.64
C GLU A 99 -12.91 27.46 -0.36
N TRP A 100 -13.16 27.26 -1.66
CA TRP A 100 -12.32 27.80 -2.75
C TRP A 100 -12.12 29.31 -2.71
N SER A 101 -13.14 30.08 -2.29
CA SER A 101 -13.01 31.53 -2.15
C SER A 101 -12.04 31.93 -1.02
N SER A 102 -11.97 31.16 0.06
CA SER A 102 -11.03 31.37 1.15
C SER A 102 -9.61 31.00 0.73
N ALA A 103 -9.46 29.88 0.00
CA ALA A 103 -8.18 29.46 -0.58
C ALA A 103 -7.64 30.49 -1.59
N ASP A 104 -8.48 30.96 -2.53
CA ASP A 104 -8.11 31.99 -3.52
C ASP A 104 -7.73 33.32 -2.84
N SER A 105 -8.47 33.72 -1.80
CA SER A 105 -8.15 34.93 -1.04
C SER A 105 -6.80 34.84 -0.33
N MET A 106 -6.42 33.65 0.15
CA MET A 106 -5.10 33.41 0.74
C MET A 106 -4.00 33.51 -0.31
N LEU A 107 -4.16 32.86 -1.46
CA LEU A 107 -3.19 32.93 -2.57
C LEU A 107 -3.00 34.38 -3.04
N ALA A 108 -4.09 35.13 -3.21
CA ALA A 108 -4.03 36.55 -3.57
C ALA A 108 -3.37 37.43 -2.49
N LEU A 109 -3.56 37.11 -1.21
CA LEU A 109 -2.94 37.85 -0.11
C LEU A 109 -1.41 37.68 -0.09
N TYR A 110 -0.91 36.51 -0.48
CA TYR A 110 0.51 36.16 -0.48
C TYR A 110 1.11 36.08 -1.89
N ASP A 111 0.45 36.67 -2.89
CA ASP A 111 0.79 36.58 -4.31
C ASP A 111 2.25 36.95 -4.61
N THR A 112 2.78 38.01 -3.98
CA THR A 112 4.18 38.43 -4.17
C THR A 112 5.19 37.50 -3.51
N GLU A 113 4.79 36.75 -2.47
CA GLU A 113 5.66 35.79 -1.77
C GLU A 113 5.65 34.43 -2.47
N TRP A 114 4.47 33.97 -2.88
CA TRP A 114 4.25 32.62 -3.39
C TRP A 114 4.25 32.55 -4.90
N ASN A 115 3.72 33.54 -5.62
CA ASN A 115 3.51 33.47 -7.08
C ASN A 115 2.65 32.26 -7.51
N TYR A 116 1.68 31.88 -6.66
CA TYR A 116 0.70 30.82 -6.92
C TYR A 116 -0.69 31.39 -7.13
N GLU A 117 -1.51 30.70 -7.92
CA GLU A 117 -2.91 31.05 -8.18
C GLU A 117 -3.83 29.83 -8.11
N LEU A 118 -5.13 30.08 -7.88
CA LEU A 118 -6.18 29.08 -7.97
C LEU A 118 -6.87 29.18 -9.33
N VAL A 119 -6.91 28.05 -10.04
CA VAL A 119 -7.53 27.91 -11.36
C VAL A 119 -8.65 26.90 -11.28
N ARG A 120 -9.82 27.28 -11.79
CA ARG A 120 -10.92 26.36 -12.06
C ARG A 120 -10.85 25.93 -13.53
N LEU A 121 -10.41 24.70 -13.77
CA LEU A 121 -10.32 24.11 -15.10
C LEU A 121 -11.60 23.33 -15.43
N TYR A 122 -12.27 23.68 -16.52
CA TYR A 122 -13.39 22.90 -17.07
C TYR A 122 -12.92 21.98 -18.18
N GLU A 123 -13.08 20.68 -17.97
CA GLU A 123 -12.75 19.65 -18.96
C GLU A 123 -13.97 19.21 -19.76
N TRP A 124 -13.97 19.54 -21.06
CA TRP A 124 -15.12 19.32 -21.94
C TRP A 124 -15.40 17.86 -22.25
N ASP A 125 -14.37 17.07 -22.51
CA ASP A 125 -14.53 15.70 -22.98
C ASP A 125 -15.13 14.81 -21.90
N ARG A 126 -14.70 15.00 -20.65
CA ARG A 126 -15.19 14.24 -19.49
C ARG A 126 -16.32 14.94 -18.73
N ARG A 127 -16.60 16.21 -19.03
CA ARG A 127 -17.51 17.08 -18.26
C ARG A 127 -17.13 17.13 -16.77
N GLN A 128 -15.83 17.10 -16.52
CA GLN A 128 -15.26 17.20 -15.19
C GLN A 128 -14.76 18.62 -14.94
N GLU A 129 -14.60 18.95 -13.67
CA GLU A 129 -14.02 20.20 -13.21
C GLU A 129 -12.87 19.89 -12.27
N TYR A 130 -11.81 20.68 -12.33
CA TYR A 130 -10.70 20.60 -11.39
C TYR A 130 -10.39 21.97 -10.81
N TYR A 131 -9.96 21.98 -9.56
CA TYR A 131 -9.37 23.15 -8.90
C TYR A 131 -7.87 22.93 -8.79
N ILE A 132 -7.10 23.75 -9.48
CA ILE A 132 -5.66 23.61 -9.65
C ILE A 132 -4.98 24.78 -8.95
N ILE A 133 -4.14 24.48 -7.96
CA ILE A 133 -3.25 25.44 -7.34
C ILE A 133 -1.88 25.26 -8.00
N ARG A 134 -1.45 26.26 -8.77
CA ARG A 134 -0.23 26.20 -9.58
C ARG A 134 0.59 27.47 -9.46
N GLU A 135 1.88 27.36 -9.74
CA GLU A 135 2.77 28.51 -9.87
C GLU A 135 2.58 29.17 -11.24
N ARG A 136 2.76 30.51 -11.32
CA ARG A 136 2.82 31.23 -12.60
C ARG A 136 4.26 31.22 -13.15
N LEU A 137 4.41 31.03 -14.46
CA LEU A 137 5.71 30.96 -15.12
C LEU A 137 6.53 32.26 -14.98
N ASP A 138 7.82 32.12 -14.71
CA ASP A 138 8.80 33.20 -14.85
C ASP A 138 9.49 33.10 -16.23
N SER A 139 9.08 33.95 -17.16
CA SER A 139 9.57 33.99 -18.54
C SER A 139 11.06 34.36 -18.68
N SER A 140 11.77 34.66 -17.58
CA SER A 140 13.23 34.86 -17.62
C SER A 140 14.00 33.54 -17.76
N TYR A 141 13.38 32.41 -17.45
CA TYR A 141 13.91 31.08 -17.73
C TYR A 141 13.57 30.64 -19.14
N VAL A 142 14.55 30.07 -19.83
CA VAL A 142 14.42 29.46 -21.15
C VAL A 142 15.21 28.17 -21.13
N ASP A 143 14.55 27.06 -21.40
CA ASP A 143 15.21 25.81 -21.75
C ASP A 143 15.20 25.65 -23.28
N ALA A 144 16.36 25.30 -23.83
CA ALA A 144 16.53 25.06 -25.26
C ALA A 144 16.43 23.58 -25.63
N ASN A 145 16.04 22.71 -24.68
CA ASN A 145 15.93 21.26 -24.85
C ASN A 145 17.16 20.64 -25.52
N GLY A 146 18.34 21.16 -25.20
CA GLY A 146 19.62 20.68 -25.71
C GLY A 146 19.81 20.77 -27.23
N ASP A 147 18.97 21.51 -27.98
CA ASP A 147 19.06 21.62 -29.43
C ASP A 147 19.17 23.08 -29.94
N THR A 148 19.02 23.27 -31.26
CA THR A 148 19.16 24.60 -31.91
C THR A 148 17.88 25.07 -32.58
N LEU A 149 16.77 24.36 -32.40
CA LEU A 149 15.48 24.62 -33.02
C LEU A 149 14.63 25.45 -32.05
N PRO A 150 14.43 26.76 -32.30
CA PRO A 150 13.72 27.62 -31.35
C PRO A 150 12.26 27.20 -31.08
N GLU A 151 11.67 26.39 -31.95
CA GLU A 151 10.35 25.78 -31.74
C GLU A 151 10.31 24.72 -30.62
N ASN A 152 11.47 24.19 -30.23
CA ASN A 152 11.62 23.23 -29.14
C ASN A 152 11.97 23.94 -27.82
N ASP A 153 12.22 25.25 -27.84
CA ASP A 153 12.50 26.02 -26.63
C ASP A 153 11.26 26.06 -25.73
N VAL A 154 11.44 25.79 -24.43
CA VAL A 154 10.43 26.05 -23.41
C VAL A 154 10.71 27.39 -22.76
N ILE A 155 9.72 28.28 -22.83
CA ILE A 155 9.82 29.63 -22.27
C ILE A 155 8.98 29.70 -20.99
N GLY A 156 9.64 30.08 -19.90
CA GLY A 156 9.03 30.15 -18.57
C GLY A 156 9.35 28.93 -17.73
N GLY A 157 9.85 29.13 -16.52
CA GLY A 157 10.11 28.04 -15.56
C GLY A 157 9.58 28.40 -14.18
N PHE A 158 9.56 27.43 -13.27
CA PHE A 158 9.14 27.64 -11.90
C PHE A 158 10.28 28.20 -11.03
N GLY A 159 10.01 29.25 -10.26
CA GLY A 159 11.00 29.85 -9.35
C GLY A 159 10.85 29.37 -7.91
N LYS A 160 9.62 29.06 -7.48
CA LYS A 160 9.36 28.42 -6.18
C LYS A 160 9.51 26.93 -6.28
N ALA A 161 8.91 26.35 -7.34
CA ALA A 161 8.98 24.94 -7.69
C ALA A 161 8.48 24.01 -6.57
N TRP A 162 7.48 24.46 -5.82
CA TRP A 162 6.86 23.65 -4.75
C TRP A 162 5.85 22.63 -5.28
N GLY A 163 5.52 22.68 -6.57
CA GLY A 163 4.64 21.73 -7.25
C GLY A 163 3.32 22.30 -7.72
N VAL A 164 2.46 21.40 -8.18
CA VAL A 164 1.08 21.64 -8.58
C VAL A 164 0.15 20.73 -7.78
N PHE A 165 -0.98 21.29 -7.34
CA PHE A 165 -1.94 20.60 -6.50
C PHE A 165 -3.31 20.63 -7.18
N ILE A 166 -3.85 19.46 -7.52
CA ILE A 166 -5.05 19.32 -8.33
C ILE A 166 -6.13 18.63 -7.50
N PHE A 167 -7.26 19.29 -7.34
CA PHE A 167 -8.41 18.79 -6.59
C PHE A 167 -9.56 18.47 -7.54
N ASN A 168 -10.08 17.25 -7.42
CA ASN A 168 -11.35 16.86 -8.02
C ASN A 168 -12.48 17.19 -7.02
N PRO A 169 -13.41 18.10 -7.33
CA PRO A 169 -14.52 18.45 -6.45
C PRO A 169 -15.60 17.35 -6.40
N THR A 170 -15.63 16.42 -7.35
CA THR A 170 -16.59 15.32 -7.43
C THR A 170 -15.90 13.99 -7.68
N PRO A 171 -15.04 13.55 -6.74
CA PRO A 171 -14.31 12.29 -6.88
C PRO A 171 -15.23 11.09 -6.64
N ARG A 172 -14.98 10.00 -7.37
CA ARG A 172 -15.59 8.70 -7.10
C ARG A 172 -14.98 8.07 -5.85
N HIS A 173 -13.67 8.22 -5.70
CA HIS A 173 -12.92 7.76 -4.52
C HIS A 173 -12.43 8.98 -3.72
N PRO A 174 -13.27 9.56 -2.83
CA PRO A 174 -12.96 10.80 -2.11
C PRO A 174 -11.83 10.67 -1.08
N PHE A 175 -11.36 9.45 -0.83
CA PHE A 175 -10.35 9.10 0.15
C PHE A 175 -8.99 8.78 -0.47
N ALA A 176 -8.88 8.77 -1.80
CA ALA A 176 -7.67 8.40 -2.53
C ALA A 176 -6.91 9.63 -3.04
N VAL A 177 -5.59 9.60 -2.89
CA VAL A 177 -4.64 10.65 -3.27
C VAL A 177 -3.51 10.06 -4.11
N VAL A 178 -3.04 10.80 -5.11
CA VAL A 178 -1.83 10.46 -5.89
C VAL A 178 -0.74 11.48 -5.64
N GLU A 179 0.48 11.02 -5.40
CA GLU A 179 1.66 11.84 -5.15
C GLU A 179 2.81 11.45 -6.09
N VAL A 180 3.45 12.46 -6.69
CA VAL A 180 4.67 12.31 -7.50
C VAL A 180 5.72 13.28 -6.99
N PRO A 181 6.65 12.83 -6.14
CA PRO A 181 7.55 13.71 -5.40
C PRO A 181 8.75 14.23 -6.21
N HIS A 182 9.14 13.60 -7.31
CA HIS A 182 10.26 14.06 -8.14
C HIS A 182 10.03 13.70 -9.61
N PRO A 183 9.31 14.54 -10.37
CA PRO A 183 8.77 14.21 -11.69
C PRO A 183 9.80 14.14 -12.85
N GLU A 184 10.99 14.74 -12.70
CA GLU A 184 12.05 14.69 -13.71
C GLU A 184 12.97 13.47 -13.53
N ASP A 185 13.30 13.14 -12.27
CA ASP A 185 14.05 11.94 -11.93
C ASP A 185 13.21 10.68 -12.15
N ASP A 186 11.88 10.77 -12.00
CA ASP A 186 10.95 9.66 -12.20
C ASP A 186 10.10 9.92 -13.45
N TYR A 187 10.72 10.00 -14.62
CA TYR A 187 10.10 10.64 -15.79
C TYR A 187 8.78 9.97 -16.27
N MET A 188 8.56 8.69 -15.94
CA MET A 188 7.32 7.97 -16.25
C MET A 188 6.23 8.08 -15.18
N ALA A 189 6.58 8.48 -13.95
CA ALA A 189 5.62 8.59 -12.86
C ALA A 189 4.52 9.64 -13.13
N PRO A 190 4.82 10.88 -13.59
CA PRO A 190 3.77 11.88 -13.86
C PRO A 190 2.67 11.42 -14.83
N PRO A 191 2.96 10.89 -16.04
CA PRO A 191 1.91 10.49 -16.97
C PRO A 191 1.07 9.31 -16.46
N VAL A 192 1.68 8.34 -15.76
CA VAL A 192 0.95 7.19 -15.19
C VAL A 192 0.11 7.62 -13.97
N ALA A 193 0.63 8.52 -13.14
CA ALA A 193 -0.09 9.12 -12.02
C ALA A 193 -1.32 9.90 -12.47
N ALA A 194 -1.22 10.68 -13.55
CA ALA A 194 -2.34 11.39 -14.12
C ALA A 194 -3.41 10.44 -14.69
N ASP A 195 -3.00 9.35 -15.36
CA ASP A 195 -3.94 8.32 -15.81
C ASP A 195 -4.67 7.66 -14.64
N LEU A 196 -3.96 7.39 -13.54
CA LEU A 196 -4.57 6.87 -12.31
C LEU A 196 -5.57 7.85 -11.71
N PHE A 197 -5.17 9.12 -11.53
CA PHE A 197 -6.02 10.16 -10.97
C PHE A 197 -7.31 10.36 -11.79
N VAL A 198 -7.18 10.44 -13.11
CA VAL A 198 -8.31 10.67 -14.03
C VAL A 198 -9.21 9.44 -14.14
N ARG A 199 -8.65 8.23 -14.25
CA ARG A 199 -9.45 6.99 -14.34
C ARG A 199 -10.16 6.70 -13.02
N GLY A 200 -9.41 6.76 -11.93
CA GLY A 200 -9.93 6.53 -10.59
C GLY A 200 -10.92 7.61 -10.16
N GLU A 201 -10.88 8.80 -10.77
CA GLU A 201 -11.57 9.99 -10.28
C GLU A 201 -11.25 10.23 -8.81
N PHE A 202 -9.95 10.23 -8.48
CA PHE A 202 -9.44 10.40 -7.12
C PHE A 202 -9.60 11.85 -6.65
N ALA A 203 -9.47 12.06 -5.33
CA ALA A 203 -9.75 13.35 -4.71
C ALA A 203 -8.68 14.40 -5.03
N VAL A 204 -7.41 14.02 -4.89
CA VAL A 204 -6.27 14.94 -5.04
C VAL A 204 -5.13 14.26 -5.79
N MET A 205 -4.45 15.04 -6.63
CA MET A 205 -3.14 14.71 -7.17
C MET A 205 -2.14 15.83 -6.90
N MET A 206 -0.91 15.45 -6.55
CA MET A 206 0.18 16.36 -6.21
C MET A 206 1.43 15.96 -6.98
N ILE A 207 2.04 16.91 -7.68
CA ILE A 207 3.30 16.68 -8.42
C ILE A 207 4.27 17.77 -7.99
N ALA A 208 5.47 17.41 -7.51
CA ALA A 208 6.49 18.37 -7.09
C ALA A 208 7.03 19.19 -8.26
N GLY A 209 7.46 20.44 -8.05
CA GLY A 209 7.78 21.37 -9.14
C GLY A 209 9.26 21.39 -9.53
N ALA A 210 10.08 20.52 -8.95
CA ALA A 210 11.53 20.47 -9.14
C ALA A 210 12.02 19.01 -9.10
N GLY A 211 13.08 18.72 -9.86
CA GLY A 211 13.88 17.51 -9.68
C GLY A 211 14.64 17.47 -8.34
N ARG A 212 15.15 16.29 -7.97
CA ARG A 212 15.88 16.06 -6.71
C ARG A 212 17.16 16.88 -6.62
N GLU A 213 17.83 17.14 -7.73
CA GLU A 213 19.15 17.79 -7.76
C GLU A 213 19.09 19.33 -7.81
N VAL A 214 17.90 19.93 -7.99
CA VAL A 214 17.71 21.40 -8.07
C VAL A 214 18.30 22.11 -6.86
N MET A 215 17.99 21.60 -5.66
CA MET A 215 18.56 22.09 -4.42
C MET A 215 18.85 20.95 -3.44
N TRP A 216 20.04 21.00 -2.82
CA TRP A 216 20.50 20.01 -1.86
C TRP A 216 21.33 20.66 -0.74
N ASP A 217 21.53 19.93 0.36
CA ASP A 217 22.28 20.40 1.52
C ASP A 217 23.81 20.41 1.27
N THR A 218 24.30 21.55 0.81
CA THR A 218 25.73 21.82 0.55
C THR A 218 26.61 21.91 1.80
N THR A 219 26.07 21.77 3.02
CA THR A 219 26.92 21.62 4.22
C THR A 219 27.71 20.32 4.18
N PHE A 220 27.27 19.35 3.35
CA PHE A 220 28.00 18.14 3.01
C PHE A 220 28.80 18.29 1.72
N SER A 221 29.92 17.58 1.61
CA SER A 221 30.84 17.70 0.47
C SER A 221 30.42 16.95 -0.80
N THR A 222 29.36 16.14 -0.74
CA THR A 222 28.99 15.23 -1.84
C THR A 222 27.48 15.10 -1.91
N TYR A 223 26.92 15.10 -3.11
CA TYR A 223 25.50 14.88 -3.30
C TYR A 223 25.11 13.41 -3.09
N THR A 224 23.93 13.20 -2.51
CA THR A 224 23.18 11.94 -2.44
C THR A 224 21.69 12.30 -2.42
N ASN A 225 20.79 11.43 -2.89
CA ASN A 225 19.35 11.72 -2.87
C ASN A 225 18.82 12.06 -1.46
N GLU A 226 19.35 11.42 -0.41
CA GLU A 226 19.04 11.75 0.99
C GLU A 226 19.38 13.18 1.43
N ARG A 227 20.11 13.94 0.62
CA ARG A 227 20.50 15.34 0.87
C ARG A 227 19.72 16.32 0.02
N SER A 228 18.80 15.84 -0.82
CA SER A 228 17.92 16.71 -1.59
C SER A 228 17.04 17.52 -0.64
N VAL A 229 16.98 18.82 -0.91
CA VAL A 229 16.15 19.78 -0.19
C VAL A 229 14.92 20.14 -1.04
N SER A 230 14.98 19.96 -2.36
CA SER A 230 13.85 20.08 -3.27
C SER A 230 12.93 18.86 -3.28
N ASP A 231 13.44 17.66 -2.97
CA ASP A 231 12.63 16.44 -2.85
C ASP A 231 11.72 16.49 -1.60
N PRO A 232 10.39 16.55 -1.74
CA PRO A 232 9.46 16.57 -0.61
C PRO A 232 9.42 15.25 0.17
N SER A 233 9.86 14.14 -0.43
CA SER A 233 10.04 12.87 0.28
C SER A 233 11.28 12.89 1.16
N ARG A 234 12.23 13.81 0.99
CA ARG A 234 13.44 13.92 1.83
C ARG A 234 13.41 15.13 2.75
N ASN A 235 12.66 16.16 2.39
CA ASN A 235 12.52 17.39 3.16
C ASN A 235 11.05 17.80 3.30
N GLY A 236 10.49 17.62 4.51
CA GLY A 236 9.09 17.91 4.81
C GLY A 236 8.77 19.40 4.95
N ARG A 237 9.75 20.30 4.81
CA ARG A 237 9.54 21.75 4.92
C ARG A 237 9.09 22.35 3.60
N GLN A 238 7.97 21.86 3.05
CA GLN A 238 7.44 22.27 1.75
C GLN A 238 5.89 22.30 1.76
N PRO A 239 5.26 23.09 0.88
CA PRO A 239 3.80 23.05 0.68
C PRO A 239 3.28 21.66 0.33
N PHE A 240 4.07 20.85 -0.37
CA PHE A 240 3.74 19.44 -0.65
C PHE A 240 3.40 18.68 0.63
N GLN A 241 4.28 18.70 1.63
CA GLN A 241 4.01 18.08 2.93
C GLN A 241 2.80 18.72 3.64
N MET A 242 2.64 20.05 3.56
CA MET A 242 1.52 20.73 4.23
C MET A 242 0.15 20.31 3.69
N LEU A 243 0.04 20.04 2.38
CA LEU A 243 -1.19 19.48 1.81
C LEU A 243 -1.36 18.01 2.22
N HIS A 244 -0.30 17.20 2.15
CA HIS A 244 -0.34 15.81 2.60
C HIS A 244 -0.89 15.69 4.04
N GLU A 245 -0.33 16.45 4.98
CA GLU A 245 -0.80 16.45 6.38
C GLU A 245 -2.24 16.95 6.50
N ALA A 246 -2.64 17.96 5.73
CA ALA A 246 -4.02 18.45 5.73
C ALA A 246 -5.03 17.38 5.24
N LEU A 247 -4.62 16.53 4.29
CA LEU A 247 -5.44 15.43 3.78
C LEU A 247 -5.55 14.30 4.80
N VAL A 248 -4.40 13.85 5.34
CA VAL A 248 -4.35 12.82 6.38
C VAL A 248 -5.17 13.25 7.60
N ASP A 249 -4.93 14.44 8.15
CA ASP A 249 -5.65 14.94 9.32
C ASP A 249 -7.16 15.08 9.10
N ALA A 250 -7.58 15.33 7.85
CA ALA A 250 -8.99 15.50 7.52
C ALA A 250 -9.71 14.18 7.24
N TRP A 251 -9.03 13.20 6.65
CA TRP A 251 -9.66 12.02 6.04
C TRP A 251 -9.22 10.67 6.63
N ASP A 252 -8.11 10.63 7.37
CA ASP A 252 -7.66 9.44 8.08
C ASP A 252 -8.30 9.37 9.47
N ALA A 253 -9.32 8.53 9.63
CA ALA A 253 -10.09 8.41 10.86
C ALA A 253 -10.13 6.95 11.36
N PRO A 254 -9.58 6.65 12.56
CA PRO A 254 -9.69 5.34 13.18
C PRO A 254 -11.15 4.96 13.53
N PRO A 255 -11.50 3.68 13.70
CA PRO A 255 -10.64 2.49 13.70
C PRO A 255 -10.46 1.83 12.33
N VAL A 256 -11.08 2.37 11.27
CA VAL A 256 -11.02 1.83 9.91
C VAL A 256 -10.59 2.98 9.01
N SER A 257 -9.28 3.06 8.75
CA SER A 257 -8.76 4.11 7.87
C SER A 257 -9.35 3.95 6.48
N SER A 258 -9.94 5.03 5.98
CA SER A 258 -10.41 5.12 4.59
C SER A 258 -9.36 5.71 3.66
N PHE A 259 -8.40 6.45 4.22
CA PHE A 259 -7.48 7.27 3.47
C PHE A 259 -6.41 6.40 2.81
N ILE A 260 -6.06 6.72 1.56
CA ILE A 260 -4.98 6.03 0.86
C ILE A 260 -4.20 6.99 -0.04
N VAL A 261 -2.88 6.93 0.09
CA VAL A 261 -1.91 7.63 -0.75
C VAL A 261 -1.24 6.62 -1.68
N PHE A 262 -1.26 6.92 -2.97
CA PHE A 262 -0.41 6.28 -3.96
C PHE A 262 0.74 7.22 -4.28
N GLN A 263 1.91 6.92 -3.73
CA GLN A 263 3.12 7.65 -4.09
C GLN A 263 3.83 6.88 -5.20
N ILE A 264 3.86 7.49 -6.38
CA ILE A 264 4.31 6.86 -7.62
C ILE A 264 5.68 7.40 -8.00
N HIS A 265 6.54 6.46 -8.35
CA HIS A 265 7.93 6.65 -8.72
C HIS A 265 8.28 5.83 -9.95
N SER A 266 9.48 6.03 -10.48
CA SER A 266 10.10 5.16 -11.46
C SER A 266 11.58 4.95 -11.15
N TYR A 267 12.15 3.88 -11.72
CA TYR A 267 13.54 3.49 -11.46
C TYR A 267 14.30 3.13 -12.75
N ASP A 268 15.61 3.31 -12.68
CA ASP A 268 16.57 3.02 -13.73
C ASP A 268 16.63 1.51 -14.02
N HIS A 269 16.26 1.12 -15.24
CA HIS A 269 16.25 -0.29 -15.71
C HIS A 269 17.53 -1.09 -15.43
N ASN A 270 18.70 -0.45 -15.53
CA ASN A 270 19.99 -1.15 -15.44
C ASN A 270 20.31 -1.69 -14.04
N GLU A 271 19.52 -1.32 -13.03
CA GLU A 271 19.81 -1.68 -11.65
C GLU A 271 19.19 -3.03 -11.23
N HIS A 272 18.13 -3.55 -11.88
CA HIS A 272 17.32 -4.66 -11.30
C HIS A 272 16.68 -5.69 -12.27
N ALA A 273 17.43 -6.19 -13.26
CA ALA A 273 16.96 -7.18 -14.25
C ALA A 273 16.40 -8.54 -13.73
N ALA A 274 16.30 -8.75 -12.41
CA ALA A 274 15.69 -9.93 -11.80
C ALA A 274 14.31 -9.67 -11.16
N LEU A 275 13.88 -8.42 -11.05
CA LEU A 275 12.57 -8.03 -10.52
C LEU A 275 11.56 -7.88 -11.67
N GLY A 276 10.27 -7.77 -11.36
CA GLY A 276 9.25 -7.39 -12.32
C GLY A 276 9.18 -5.88 -12.53
N ASP A 277 8.63 -5.46 -13.67
CA ASP A 277 8.60 -4.07 -14.15
C ASP A 277 7.76 -3.11 -13.29
N LEU A 278 6.98 -3.65 -12.36
CA LEU A 278 6.24 -2.92 -11.33
C LEU A 278 6.68 -3.45 -9.98
N GLN A 279 7.23 -2.57 -9.15
CA GLN A 279 7.54 -2.88 -7.76
C GLN A 279 6.54 -2.14 -6.85
N MET A 280 6.02 -2.85 -5.86
CA MET A 280 5.07 -2.31 -4.91
C MET A 280 5.50 -2.64 -3.48
N SER A 281 5.31 -1.69 -2.58
CA SER A 281 5.44 -1.89 -1.14
C SER A 281 4.46 -0.99 -0.39
N CYS A 282 4.18 -1.36 0.86
CA CYS A 282 3.77 -0.42 1.90
C CYS A 282 4.98 0.45 2.31
N PHE A 283 4.94 1.09 3.47
CA PHE A 283 6.11 1.80 4.00
C PHE A 283 7.24 0.84 4.42
N PHE A 284 8.50 1.30 4.47
CA PHE A 284 9.69 0.42 4.64
C PHE A 284 9.68 -0.49 5.87
N ASP A 285 9.03 -0.06 6.96
CA ASP A 285 9.01 -0.79 8.22
C ASP A 285 7.82 -1.76 8.34
N ASP A 286 6.85 -1.65 7.43
CA ASP A 286 5.75 -2.59 7.33
C ASP A 286 6.13 -3.77 6.43
N HIS A 287 5.96 -4.96 6.99
CA HIS A 287 6.30 -6.22 6.35
C HIS A 287 5.06 -7.07 6.05
N TYR A 288 3.88 -6.66 6.53
CA TYR A 288 2.65 -7.44 6.49
C TYR A 288 1.55 -6.62 5.81
N PRO A 289 1.73 -6.22 4.53
CA PRO A 289 0.78 -5.36 3.87
C PRO A 289 -0.62 -5.97 3.94
N ASN A 290 -1.58 -5.16 4.36
CA ASN A 290 -3.00 -5.50 4.37
C ASN A 290 -3.69 -4.98 3.09
N LEU A 291 -5.03 -5.03 3.08
CA LEU A 291 -5.80 -4.39 2.01
C LEU A 291 -5.44 -2.90 1.93
N PRO A 292 -5.40 -2.32 0.72
CA PRO A 292 -5.68 -2.97 -0.57
C PRO A 292 -4.52 -3.69 -1.25
N ILE A 293 -3.30 -3.64 -0.69
CA ILE A 293 -2.11 -4.25 -1.30
C ILE A 293 -2.22 -5.79 -1.27
N ARG A 294 -2.74 -6.37 -0.19
CA ARG A 294 -2.87 -7.82 -0.02
C ARG A 294 -4.13 -8.20 0.75
N ASP A 295 -4.91 -9.09 0.15
CA ASP A 295 -6.06 -9.74 0.78
C ASP A 295 -5.78 -11.24 0.89
N VAL A 296 -5.37 -11.66 2.08
CA VAL A 296 -5.01 -13.07 2.33
C VAL A 296 -6.21 -14.01 2.21
N GLY A 297 -7.45 -13.50 2.34
CA GLY A 297 -8.65 -14.32 2.44
C GLY A 297 -9.43 -14.41 1.13
N ARG A 298 -9.86 -13.26 0.59
CA ARG A 298 -10.77 -13.21 -0.56
C ARG A 298 -10.09 -12.80 -1.86
N HIS A 299 -8.80 -12.44 -1.83
CA HIS A 299 -8.03 -12.07 -3.00
C HIS A 299 -8.65 -10.88 -3.77
N ARG A 300 -9.07 -9.84 -3.04
CA ARG A 300 -9.63 -8.59 -3.58
C ARG A 300 -8.60 -7.44 -3.64
N ASP A 301 -7.33 -7.77 -3.58
CA ASP A 301 -6.21 -6.84 -3.63
C ASP A 301 -5.82 -6.41 -5.05
N PHE A 302 -4.90 -5.45 -5.14
CA PHE A 302 -4.38 -4.93 -6.40
C PHE A 302 -3.83 -6.01 -7.32
N ILE A 303 -3.10 -6.98 -6.77
CA ILE A 303 -2.42 -7.99 -7.58
C ILE A 303 -3.44 -8.99 -8.14
N HIS A 304 -4.46 -9.38 -7.38
CA HIS A 304 -5.54 -10.22 -7.87
C HIS A 304 -6.56 -9.50 -8.77
N ALA A 305 -6.59 -8.17 -8.74
CA ALA A 305 -7.34 -7.37 -9.71
C ALA A 305 -6.69 -7.36 -11.10
N LEU A 306 -5.40 -7.67 -11.21
CA LEU A 306 -4.72 -7.87 -12.49
C LEU A 306 -5.15 -9.19 -13.15
N PRO A 307 -5.29 -9.23 -14.49
CA PRO A 307 -5.43 -10.50 -15.18
C PRO A 307 -4.10 -11.27 -15.14
N ARG A 308 -4.15 -12.60 -15.37
CA ARG A 308 -2.95 -13.46 -15.39
C ARG A 308 -1.86 -12.97 -16.34
N PHE A 309 -2.26 -12.36 -17.46
CA PHE A 309 -1.38 -11.66 -18.39
C PHE A 309 -1.83 -10.20 -18.43
N PRO A 310 -1.27 -9.33 -17.56
CA PRO A 310 -1.57 -7.89 -17.56
C PRO A 310 -1.40 -7.27 -18.94
N VAL A 311 -0.31 -7.64 -19.62
CA VAL A 311 0.01 -7.19 -20.97
C VAL A 311 -0.06 -8.38 -21.91
N THR A 312 -0.87 -8.29 -22.97
CA THR A 312 -0.99 -9.34 -23.98
C THR A 312 -0.34 -8.97 -25.31
N GLN A 313 -0.31 -7.68 -25.63
CA GLN A 313 0.29 -7.09 -26.82
C GLN A 313 0.27 -5.56 -26.68
N ILE A 314 1.14 -4.87 -27.42
CA ILE A 314 1.12 -3.41 -27.66
C ILE A 314 1.43 -3.23 -29.14
N ASP A 315 0.68 -2.34 -29.79
CA ASP A 315 0.78 -2.09 -31.24
C ASP A 315 0.71 -3.38 -32.10
N GLY A 316 0.02 -4.42 -31.60
CA GLY A 316 -0.15 -5.72 -32.24
C GLY A 316 1.05 -6.67 -32.13
N ASP A 317 2.12 -6.29 -31.42
CA ASP A 317 3.25 -7.15 -31.11
C ASP A 317 2.90 -8.05 -29.92
N THR A 318 2.73 -9.36 -30.15
CA THR A 318 2.39 -10.31 -29.08
C THR A 318 3.61 -10.83 -28.33
N THR A 319 4.83 -10.48 -28.76
CA THR A 319 6.06 -10.98 -28.12
C THR A 319 6.31 -10.36 -26.75
N ILE A 320 5.68 -9.22 -26.49
CA ILE A 320 5.77 -8.46 -25.23
C ILE A 320 4.81 -8.97 -24.15
N ALA A 321 4.09 -10.07 -24.39
CA ALA A 321 3.09 -10.55 -23.45
C ALA A 321 3.75 -10.91 -22.10
N THR A 322 3.38 -10.19 -21.04
CA THR A 322 3.99 -10.32 -19.71
C THR A 322 3.03 -11.04 -18.77
N ARG A 323 3.51 -12.07 -18.05
CA ARG A 323 2.71 -12.76 -17.02
C ARG A 323 2.79 -11.99 -15.70
N VAL A 324 1.77 -12.10 -14.84
CA VAL A 324 1.68 -11.31 -13.59
C VAL A 324 2.90 -11.44 -12.66
N ASP A 325 3.55 -12.61 -12.59
CA ASP A 325 4.77 -12.89 -11.80
C ASP A 325 6.08 -12.48 -12.50
N GLU A 326 5.97 -11.95 -13.72
CA GLU A 326 7.03 -11.23 -14.44
C GLU A 326 6.75 -9.72 -14.44
N TYR A 327 5.48 -9.33 -14.35
CA TYR A 327 5.04 -7.94 -14.32
C TYR A 327 5.19 -7.29 -12.95
N VAL A 328 4.90 -8.02 -11.86
CA VAL A 328 4.86 -7.46 -10.49
C VAL A 328 5.89 -8.11 -9.58
N SER A 329 6.55 -7.28 -8.78
CA SER A 329 7.19 -7.66 -7.53
C SER A 329 6.55 -6.94 -6.34
N LEU A 330 6.47 -7.61 -5.19
CA LEU A 330 5.84 -7.06 -3.97
C LEU A 330 6.71 -7.31 -2.75
N TRP A 331 6.87 -6.32 -1.87
CA TRP A 331 7.40 -6.57 -0.52
C TRP A 331 6.30 -7.12 0.38
N SER A 332 6.42 -8.39 0.81
CA SER A 332 5.43 -8.96 1.73
C SER A 332 5.94 -10.19 2.48
N LEU A 333 5.63 -10.27 3.77
CA LEU A 333 5.81 -11.45 4.61
C LEU A 333 4.45 -12.01 5.03
N PRO A 334 4.22 -13.34 4.92
CA PRO A 334 5.03 -14.29 4.14
C PRO A 334 4.97 -13.98 2.63
N PRO A 335 5.88 -14.54 1.80
CA PRO A 335 5.88 -14.29 0.36
C PRO A 335 4.52 -14.46 -0.30
N TYR A 336 4.26 -13.60 -1.27
CA TYR A 336 2.96 -13.49 -1.91
C TYR A 336 2.78 -14.54 -3.01
N ASN A 337 1.55 -15.07 -3.12
CA ASN A 337 1.17 -15.98 -4.19
C ASN A 337 -0.08 -15.43 -4.87
N TYR A 338 -0.04 -15.34 -6.20
CA TYR A 338 -1.19 -15.05 -7.03
C TYR A 338 -1.95 -16.34 -7.35
N PHE A 339 -3.22 -16.38 -7.02
CA PHE A 339 -4.07 -17.56 -7.18
C PHE A 339 -4.94 -17.45 -8.44
N SER A 340 -4.69 -18.33 -9.41
CA SER A 340 -5.51 -18.50 -10.61
C SER A 340 -5.79 -19.98 -10.87
N VAL A 341 -5.86 -20.41 -12.14
CA VAL A 341 -5.86 -21.85 -12.47
C VAL A 341 -4.60 -22.57 -11.96
N ASP A 342 -3.49 -21.83 -11.87
CA ASP A 342 -2.27 -22.23 -11.17
C ASP A 342 -1.96 -21.18 -10.09
N THR A 343 -1.20 -21.59 -9.07
CA THR A 343 -0.60 -20.66 -8.10
C THR A 343 0.73 -20.18 -8.63
N LEU A 344 0.88 -18.86 -8.79
CA LEU A 344 2.10 -18.21 -9.26
C LEU A 344 2.75 -17.47 -8.08
N PRO A 345 4.01 -17.78 -7.72
CA PRO A 345 4.71 -17.01 -6.70
C PRO A 345 5.06 -15.64 -7.26
N ILE A 346 4.67 -14.58 -6.56
CA ILE A 346 5.08 -13.21 -6.90
C ILE A 346 6.46 -12.96 -6.33
N ARG A 347 7.32 -12.27 -7.09
CA ARG A 347 8.71 -11.99 -6.68
C ARG A 347 8.69 -11.03 -5.48
N ASN A 348 9.56 -11.29 -4.52
CA ASN A 348 9.72 -10.41 -3.35
C ASN A 348 10.84 -9.41 -3.63
N ILE A 349 10.56 -8.12 -3.49
CA ILE A 349 11.61 -7.08 -3.57
C ILE A 349 12.37 -7.00 -2.24
N THR A 350 13.59 -6.47 -2.27
CA THR A 350 14.34 -6.10 -1.05
C THR A 350 14.92 -4.69 -1.12
N ASP A 351 14.84 -4.09 -2.29
CA ASP A 351 15.32 -2.75 -2.62
C ASP A 351 14.10 -1.92 -3.10
N TYR A 352 14.22 -0.59 -3.11
CA TYR A 352 13.11 0.39 -3.32
C TYR A 352 11.85 0.12 -2.51
N LEU A 353 12.05 -0.11 -1.21
CA LEU A 353 10.97 0.07 -0.24
C LEU A 353 10.79 1.58 -0.01
N GLY A 354 9.56 2.03 0.25
CA GLY A 354 9.28 3.43 0.53
C GLY A 354 10.20 3.97 1.64
N ALA A 355 11.19 4.79 1.27
CA ALA A 355 12.38 5.04 2.08
C ALA A 355 12.08 5.49 3.53
N PRO A 356 12.94 5.16 4.52
CA PRO A 356 12.72 5.59 5.91
C PRO A 356 12.72 7.10 6.11
N SER A 357 13.36 7.84 5.21
CA SER A 357 13.35 9.30 5.19
C SER A 357 12.09 9.90 4.56
N ASN A 358 11.21 9.09 3.95
CA ASN A 358 9.99 9.53 3.29
C ASN A 358 9.06 10.27 4.25
N GLN A 359 8.89 11.57 4.07
CA GLN A 359 8.15 12.42 5.00
C GLN A 359 6.64 12.12 4.99
N GLN A 360 6.09 11.82 3.81
CA GLN A 360 4.68 11.48 3.64
C GLN A 360 4.38 10.09 4.23
N GLY A 361 5.19 9.09 3.88
CA GLY A 361 5.07 7.74 4.44
C GLY A 361 5.19 7.72 5.98
N ASN A 362 6.16 8.46 6.53
CA ASN A 362 6.33 8.59 7.99
C ASN A 362 5.09 9.20 8.66
N TYR A 363 4.45 10.18 8.03
CA TYR A 363 3.27 10.84 8.60
C TYR A 363 2.05 9.89 8.60
N CYS A 364 1.82 9.17 7.50
CA CYS A 364 0.79 8.12 7.43
C CYS A 364 1.02 6.99 8.46
N HIS A 365 2.28 6.66 8.74
CA HIS A 365 2.64 5.51 9.57
C HIS A 365 2.82 5.81 11.08
N GLU A 366 2.75 7.08 11.52
CA GLU A 366 2.99 7.45 12.93
C GLU A 366 2.04 6.71 13.91
N GLU A 367 0.79 6.48 13.50
CA GLU A 367 -0.22 5.73 14.27
C GLU A 367 -0.64 4.41 13.59
N HIS A 368 0.10 3.93 12.59
CA HIS A 368 -0.25 2.71 11.84
C HIS A 368 0.09 1.43 12.62
N ASP A 369 -0.88 0.53 12.74
CA ASP A 369 -0.70 -0.82 13.29
C ASP A 369 -0.75 -1.81 12.13
N PRO A 370 0.39 -2.39 11.70
CA PRO A 370 0.49 -3.23 10.49
C PRO A 370 -0.31 -4.54 10.61
N PHE A 371 -0.85 -4.86 11.79
CA PHE A 371 -1.71 -6.03 11.98
C PHE A 371 -3.20 -5.73 11.85
N ARG A 372 -3.59 -4.45 11.77
CA ARG A 372 -4.98 -4.03 11.98
C ARG A 372 -5.48 -3.00 10.99
N HIS A 373 -4.61 -2.11 10.59
CA HIS A 373 -4.97 -1.04 9.70
C HIS A 373 -4.79 -1.51 8.27
N THR A 374 -5.75 -1.14 7.43
CA THR A 374 -5.55 -1.17 5.98
C THR A 374 -4.42 -0.23 5.62
N GLU A 375 -3.67 -0.57 4.57
CA GLU A 375 -2.57 0.26 4.09
C GLU A 375 -3.11 1.61 3.64
N ASN A 376 -2.64 2.68 4.29
CA ASN A 376 -2.95 4.06 3.94
C ASN A 376 -1.84 4.71 3.09
N PHE A 377 -0.72 4.01 2.89
CA PHE A 377 0.39 4.44 2.03
C PHE A 377 0.87 3.29 1.13
N VAL A 378 0.83 3.52 -0.18
CA VAL A 378 1.28 2.57 -1.20
C VAL A 378 2.39 3.21 -1.99
N HIS A 379 3.58 2.63 -1.89
CA HIS A 379 4.75 3.01 -2.67
C HIS A 379 4.79 2.17 -3.95
N ILE A 380 4.86 2.85 -5.08
CA ILE A 380 4.84 2.25 -6.43
C ILE A 380 6.07 2.73 -7.18
N GLU A 381 6.81 1.79 -7.75
CA GLU A 381 8.02 2.03 -8.53
C GLU A 381 7.84 1.36 -9.90
N LEU A 382 7.91 2.16 -10.96
CA LEU A 382 7.71 1.74 -12.34
C LEU A 382 9.06 1.60 -13.06
N ASP A 383 9.30 0.49 -13.74
CA ASP A 383 10.44 0.39 -14.65
C ASP A 383 10.30 1.42 -15.77
N GLU A 384 11.30 2.28 -15.88
CA GLU A 384 11.37 3.26 -16.95
C GLU A 384 11.51 2.60 -18.32
N TYR A 385 12.15 1.43 -18.35
CA TYR A 385 12.38 0.66 -19.57
C TYR A 385 11.98 -0.80 -19.36
N PRO A 386 10.66 -1.11 -19.33
CA PRO A 386 10.18 -2.46 -19.03
C PRO A 386 10.88 -3.53 -19.86
N ASP A 387 11.24 -4.66 -19.24
CA ASP A 387 11.99 -5.76 -19.86
C ASP A 387 11.34 -6.24 -21.17
N ALA A 388 10.01 -6.26 -21.20
CA ALA A 388 9.22 -6.68 -22.36
C ALA A 388 9.32 -5.71 -23.56
N LEU A 389 9.66 -4.44 -23.31
CA LEU A 389 9.82 -3.40 -24.32
C LEU A 389 11.29 -3.15 -24.64
N TRP A 390 12.20 -3.44 -23.73
CA TRP A 390 13.61 -3.13 -23.91
C TRP A 390 14.26 -3.95 -25.02
N THR A 391 14.77 -3.26 -26.04
CA THR A 391 15.80 -3.79 -26.92
C THR A 391 16.87 -2.73 -27.14
N PRO A 392 18.18 -3.04 -26.97
CA PRO A 392 19.26 -2.06 -27.08
C PRO A 392 19.33 -1.34 -28.44
N THR A 393 18.67 -1.86 -29.48
CA THR A 393 18.71 -1.34 -30.85
C THR A 393 17.46 -0.58 -31.29
N ASP A 394 16.33 -0.68 -30.56
CA ASP A 394 15.03 -0.15 -31.01
C ASP A 394 14.28 0.59 -29.90
N PHE A 395 14.96 1.01 -28.83
CA PHE A 395 14.35 1.69 -27.69
C PHE A 395 13.49 2.93 -28.08
N LEU A 396 13.96 3.74 -29.03
CA LEU A 396 13.21 4.93 -29.52
C LEU A 396 11.87 4.60 -30.18
N ARG A 397 11.63 3.33 -30.54
CA ARG A 397 10.30 2.86 -31.00
C ARG A 397 9.24 3.05 -29.92
N TRP A 398 9.63 2.95 -28.65
CA TRP A 398 8.71 2.92 -27.51
C TRP A 398 8.55 4.26 -26.82
N LEU A 399 9.48 5.19 -27.04
CA LEU A 399 9.40 6.59 -26.64
C LEU A 399 9.59 7.52 -27.85
N PRO A 400 8.66 7.48 -28.83
CA PRO A 400 8.81 8.22 -30.07
C PRO A 400 8.53 9.71 -29.89
N GLY A 401 9.16 10.55 -30.73
CA GLY A 401 8.83 11.97 -30.90
C GLY A 401 10.02 12.90 -30.67
N SER A 402 9.74 14.17 -30.39
CA SER A 402 10.71 15.24 -30.20
C SER A 402 10.41 16.03 -28.92
N PRO A 403 11.39 16.77 -28.39
CA PRO A 403 11.17 17.70 -27.29
C PRO A 403 10.25 18.87 -27.70
N PRO A 404 9.67 19.59 -26.72
CA PRO A 404 9.57 19.15 -25.32
C PRO A 404 8.67 17.90 -25.22
N ALA A 405 8.89 17.07 -24.21
CA ALA A 405 8.10 15.87 -24.00
C ALA A 405 6.60 16.18 -23.93
N ARG A 406 5.80 15.35 -24.59
CA ARG A 406 4.34 15.42 -24.60
C ARG A 406 3.73 14.08 -24.21
N LEU A 407 2.45 14.10 -23.86
CA LEU A 407 1.71 12.89 -23.51
C LEU A 407 1.79 11.78 -24.58
N SER A 408 1.85 12.16 -25.86
CA SER A 408 1.96 11.21 -26.97
C SER A 408 3.28 10.44 -27.00
N ASN A 409 4.36 11.04 -26.48
CA ASN A 409 5.65 10.36 -26.39
C ASN A 409 5.57 9.15 -25.45
N PHE A 410 4.76 9.27 -24.40
CA PHE A 410 4.54 8.23 -23.38
C PHE A 410 3.49 7.18 -23.75
N ARG A 411 2.94 7.19 -24.97
CA ARG A 411 1.79 6.33 -25.35
C ARG A 411 2.00 4.86 -25.02
N VAL A 412 3.14 4.29 -25.45
CA VAL A 412 3.43 2.85 -25.33
C VAL A 412 3.58 2.45 -23.87
N LEU A 413 4.36 3.22 -23.09
CA LEU A 413 4.55 2.94 -21.67
C LEU A 413 3.26 3.10 -20.86
N ARG A 414 2.44 4.11 -21.18
CA ARG A 414 1.10 4.25 -20.60
C ARG A 414 0.19 3.07 -20.94
N GLU A 415 0.27 2.53 -22.16
CA GLU A 415 -0.45 1.30 -22.53
C GLU A 415 0.07 0.08 -21.74
N TYR A 416 1.38 -0.01 -21.53
CA TYR A 416 2.02 -1.06 -20.73
C TYR A 416 1.59 -1.04 -19.25
N TYR A 417 1.44 0.15 -18.67
CA TYR A 417 1.02 0.35 -17.27
C TYR A 417 -0.49 0.56 -17.08
N ALA A 418 -1.28 0.62 -18.14
CA ALA A 418 -2.74 0.69 -18.06
C ALA A 418 -3.39 -0.44 -17.23
N PRO A 419 -2.89 -1.70 -17.24
CA PRO A 419 -3.40 -2.77 -16.39
C PRO A 419 -3.28 -2.46 -14.88
N LEU A 420 -2.16 -1.86 -14.44
CA LEU A 420 -1.98 -1.40 -13.06
C LEU A 420 -3.05 -0.37 -12.69
N VAL A 421 -3.20 0.66 -13.52
CA VAL A 421 -4.17 1.74 -13.32
C VAL A 421 -5.61 1.19 -13.24
N ALA A 422 -5.94 0.18 -14.06
CA ALA A 422 -7.24 -0.50 -14.00
C ALA A 422 -7.41 -1.38 -12.76
N ALA A 423 -6.35 -2.06 -12.32
CA ALA A 423 -6.37 -2.93 -11.15
C ALA A 423 -6.54 -2.14 -9.86
N ILE A 424 -5.84 -1.01 -9.69
CA ILE A 424 -6.01 -0.12 -8.54
C ILE A 424 -7.46 0.36 -8.45
N ASP A 425 -8.00 0.92 -9.54
CA ASP A 425 -9.39 1.39 -9.57
C ASP A 425 -10.41 0.28 -9.20
N THR A 426 -10.16 -0.95 -9.67
CA THR A 426 -11.03 -2.09 -9.37
C THR A 426 -10.95 -2.51 -7.90
N ALA A 427 -9.73 -2.60 -7.35
CA ALA A 427 -9.51 -3.08 -5.99
C ALA A 427 -10.10 -2.12 -4.96
N LEU A 428 -10.05 -0.79 -5.18
CA LEU A 428 -10.57 0.23 -4.26
C LEU A 428 -12.07 0.10 -3.92
N THR A 429 -12.82 -0.77 -4.63
CA THR A 429 -14.17 -1.19 -4.22
C THR A 429 -14.23 -1.86 -2.84
N TRP A 430 -13.10 -2.29 -2.26
CA TRP A 430 -13.02 -2.81 -0.89
C TRP A 430 -13.59 -1.85 0.16
N HIS A 431 -13.55 -0.53 -0.11
CA HIS A 431 -14.04 0.53 0.76
C HIS A 431 -15.58 0.56 0.86
N GLU A 432 -16.28 0.02 -0.13
CA GLU A 432 -17.73 0.18 -0.27
C GLU A 432 -18.56 -0.84 0.55
N LEU A 433 -17.91 -1.76 1.28
CA LEU A 433 -18.59 -2.85 1.98
C LEU A 433 -18.49 -2.68 3.50
N PRO A 434 -19.58 -2.31 4.20
CA PRO A 434 -19.63 -2.33 5.66
C PRO A 434 -19.36 -3.74 6.14
N ASP A 435 -18.36 -3.91 7.01
CA ASP A 435 -18.15 -5.19 7.65
C ASP A 435 -19.16 -5.38 8.79
N THR A 436 -19.90 -6.47 8.68
CA THR A 436 -20.97 -6.85 9.61
C THR A 436 -20.79 -8.30 10.07
N THR A 437 -19.66 -8.91 9.69
CA THR A 437 -19.39 -10.33 9.92
C THR A 437 -18.26 -10.47 10.91
N ALA A 438 -18.38 -11.43 11.83
CA ALA A 438 -17.27 -11.80 12.66
C ALA A 438 -16.20 -12.56 11.86
N PRO A 439 -14.92 -12.52 12.29
CA PRO A 439 -13.88 -13.32 11.70
C PRO A 439 -14.22 -14.81 11.64
N ALA A 440 -13.64 -15.50 10.67
CA ALA A 440 -13.85 -16.93 10.52
C ALA A 440 -13.49 -17.68 11.82
N THR A 441 -14.38 -18.58 12.24
CA THR A 441 -14.16 -19.41 13.44
C THR A 441 -13.00 -20.39 13.20
N VAL A 442 -12.04 -20.41 14.13
CA VAL A 442 -10.92 -21.36 14.11
C VAL A 442 -11.10 -22.45 15.15
N ARG A 443 -10.40 -23.58 14.95
CA ARG A 443 -10.46 -24.73 15.86
C ARG A 443 -9.05 -25.17 16.22
N ILE A 444 -8.78 -25.31 17.51
CA ILE A 444 -7.56 -25.96 18.00
C ILE A 444 -7.50 -27.38 17.43
N THR A 445 -6.36 -27.73 16.87
CA THR A 445 -6.05 -29.06 16.33
C THR A 445 -5.11 -29.84 17.24
N ALA A 446 -4.29 -29.16 18.03
CA ALA A 446 -3.41 -29.76 19.02
C ALA A 446 -2.96 -28.72 20.06
N VAL A 447 -2.64 -29.20 21.26
CA VAL A 447 -1.87 -28.44 22.26
C VAL A 447 -0.71 -29.31 22.71
N LEU A 448 0.51 -28.98 22.27
CA LEU A 448 1.69 -29.82 22.46
C LEU A 448 2.51 -29.34 23.65
N ARG A 449 2.92 -30.25 24.54
CA ARG A 449 3.94 -29.92 25.55
C ARG A 449 5.27 -29.67 24.85
N ILE A 450 5.88 -28.51 25.13
CA ILE A 450 7.24 -28.19 24.66
C ILE A 450 8.26 -28.44 25.78
N ASN A 451 7.94 -27.98 27.00
CA ASN A 451 8.73 -28.19 28.21
C ASN A 451 7.81 -28.07 29.45
N PRO A 452 8.30 -28.28 30.69
CA PRO A 452 7.49 -28.21 31.92
C PRO A 452 6.69 -26.93 32.17
N THR A 453 7.00 -25.84 31.45
CA THR A 453 6.37 -24.51 31.65
C THR A 453 5.84 -23.90 30.35
N THR A 454 5.89 -24.65 29.24
CA THR A 454 5.54 -24.13 27.91
C THR A 454 4.75 -25.15 27.10
N ALA A 455 3.67 -24.69 26.48
CA ALA A 455 2.87 -25.45 25.53
C ALA A 455 2.75 -24.70 24.19
N GLU A 456 2.58 -25.43 23.09
CA GLU A 456 2.31 -24.87 21.76
C GLU A 456 0.88 -25.24 21.35
N VAL A 457 0.03 -24.23 21.19
CA VAL A 457 -1.35 -24.37 20.70
C VAL A 457 -1.33 -24.23 19.18
N ARG A 458 -1.95 -25.16 18.45
CA ARG A 458 -2.07 -25.14 16.98
C ARG A 458 -3.53 -25.14 16.57
N TRP A 459 -3.88 -24.48 15.46
CA TRP A 459 -5.24 -24.45 14.93
C TRP A 459 -5.31 -24.71 13.42
N ASN A 460 -6.52 -25.04 12.93
CA ASN A 460 -6.73 -25.66 11.62
C ASN A 460 -6.68 -24.69 10.44
N GLN A 461 -7.07 -23.43 10.62
CA GLN A 461 -7.23 -22.48 9.51
C GLN A 461 -7.04 -21.02 9.97
N PRO A 462 -6.72 -20.09 9.05
CA PRO A 462 -6.65 -18.66 9.33
C PRO A 462 -8.06 -18.13 9.66
N ALA A 463 -8.12 -17.10 10.49
CA ALA A 463 -9.35 -16.39 10.81
C ALA A 463 -9.60 -15.24 9.82
N TYR A 464 -9.74 -15.58 8.54
CA TYR A 464 -9.88 -14.58 7.48
C TYR A 464 -11.01 -13.59 7.78
N ASP A 465 -10.64 -12.32 7.78
CA ASP A 465 -11.52 -11.19 8.02
C ASP A 465 -10.87 -9.92 7.46
N GLN A 466 -11.69 -8.99 6.95
CA GLN A 466 -11.17 -7.75 6.36
C GLN A 466 -10.59 -6.82 7.44
N HIS A 467 -11.10 -6.92 8.66
CA HIS A 467 -10.76 -6.04 9.77
C HIS A 467 -10.24 -6.83 10.97
N PHE A 468 -9.57 -7.96 10.71
CA PHE A 468 -9.02 -8.82 11.76
C PHE A 468 -8.22 -8.01 12.79
N ASP A 469 -8.51 -8.19 14.09
CA ASP A 469 -7.76 -7.56 15.18
C ASP A 469 -6.81 -8.57 15.82
N THR A 470 -7.36 -9.70 16.29
CA THR A 470 -6.57 -10.66 17.04
C THR A 470 -7.27 -12.00 17.22
N TYR A 471 -6.45 -13.04 17.40
CA TYR A 471 -6.86 -14.25 18.11
C TYR A 471 -6.91 -14.00 19.61
N GLU A 472 -8.03 -14.36 20.24
CA GLU A 472 -8.17 -14.41 21.69
C GLU A 472 -7.90 -15.84 22.17
N LEU A 473 -6.72 -16.07 22.74
CA LEU A 473 -6.29 -17.36 23.26
C LEU A 473 -6.56 -17.46 24.76
N PHE A 474 -7.53 -18.31 25.12
CA PHE A 474 -7.94 -18.55 26.50
C PHE A 474 -7.23 -19.77 27.07
N PHE A 475 -6.81 -19.70 28.32
CA PHE A 475 -6.35 -20.88 29.05
C PHE A 475 -6.54 -20.77 30.55
N ASP A 476 -6.89 -21.90 31.18
CA ASP A 476 -7.14 -22.01 32.61
C ASP A 476 -6.93 -23.47 33.05
N THR A 477 -6.86 -23.71 34.36
CA THR A 477 -6.90 -25.06 34.96
C THR A 477 -8.33 -25.56 35.24
N THR A 478 -9.32 -24.70 34.99
CA THR A 478 -10.76 -24.99 35.07
C THR A 478 -11.40 -24.93 33.67
N THR A 479 -12.71 -25.17 33.58
CA THR A 479 -13.48 -25.01 32.34
C THR A 479 -13.34 -23.57 31.83
N ILE A 480 -13.07 -23.43 30.54
CA ILE A 480 -12.89 -22.15 29.86
C ILE A 480 -14.23 -21.45 29.74
N THR A 481 -14.23 -20.18 30.15
CA THR A 481 -15.35 -19.25 30.01
C THR A 481 -14.86 -17.94 29.42
N GLU A 482 -15.77 -17.04 29.08
CA GLU A 482 -15.40 -15.68 28.63
C GLU A 482 -14.62 -14.87 29.69
N THR A 483 -14.65 -15.31 30.95
CA THR A 483 -13.91 -14.67 32.06
C THR A 483 -12.54 -15.32 32.33
N SER A 484 -12.20 -16.40 31.63
CA SER A 484 -10.91 -17.06 31.77
C SER A 484 -9.76 -16.15 31.31
N PRO A 485 -8.52 -16.36 31.82
CA PRO A 485 -7.36 -15.62 31.35
C PRO A 485 -7.21 -15.70 29.84
N VAL A 486 -7.09 -14.54 29.20
CA VAL A 486 -6.93 -14.40 27.76
C VAL A 486 -5.58 -13.78 27.42
N ARG A 487 -5.00 -14.25 26.32
CA ARG A 487 -3.88 -13.61 25.64
C ARG A 487 -4.32 -13.17 24.25
N THR A 488 -3.87 -11.97 23.91
CA THR A 488 -4.10 -11.35 22.60
C THR A 488 -2.77 -10.77 22.13
N ARG A 489 -2.74 -10.19 20.93
CA ARG A 489 -1.53 -9.52 20.43
C ARG A 489 -1.03 -8.36 21.31
N THR A 490 -1.87 -7.77 22.17
CA THR A 490 -1.45 -6.70 23.08
C THR A 490 -0.52 -7.20 24.19
N ASN A 491 -0.39 -8.51 24.36
CA ASN A 491 0.59 -9.10 25.26
C ASN A 491 1.95 -9.25 24.52
N PRO A 492 3.07 -8.70 25.03
CA PRO A 492 4.34 -8.64 24.31
C PRO A 492 4.91 -9.97 23.78
N SER A 493 4.61 -11.10 24.44
CA SER A 493 5.05 -12.43 23.99
C SER A 493 4.09 -13.13 23.02
N TYR A 494 3.02 -12.44 22.60
CA TYR A 494 1.90 -12.99 21.84
C TYR A 494 1.53 -12.10 20.64
N THR A 495 2.41 -11.20 20.20
CA THR A 495 2.16 -10.25 19.10
C THR A 495 1.73 -10.96 17.81
N SER A 496 2.23 -12.17 17.54
CA SER A 496 1.82 -13.03 16.42
C SER A 496 0.33 -13.39 16.41
N LEU A 497 -0.39 -13.24 17.52
CA LEU A 497 -1.84 -13.38 17.54
C LEU A 497 -2.56 -12.26 16.77
N GLY A 498 -1.85 -11.23 16.28
CA GLY A 498 -2.38 -10.18 15.41
C GLY A 498 -2.29 -10.52 13.93
N ASP A 499 -1.49 -11.51 13.55
CA ASP A 499 -1.40 -11.98 12.17
C ASP A 499 -2.50 -13.02 11.91
N GLN A 500 -3.50 -12.67 11.09
CA GLN A 500 -4.60 -13.56 10.73
C GLN A 500 -4.13 -14.89 10.11
N THR A 501 -2.92 -14.94 9.52
CA THR A 501 -2.35 -16.12 8.88
C THR A 501 -1.66 -17.06 9.86
N THR A 502 -1.33 -16.59 11.07
CA THR A 502 -0.70 -17.39 12.12
C THR A 502 -1.59 -18.59 12.46
N ARG A 503 -0.96 -19.76 12.65
CA ARG A 503 -1.64 -21.04 12.94
C ARG A 503 -1.20 -21.72 14.23
N PHE A 504 -0.30 -21.10 14.96
CA PHE A 504 0.17 -21.61 16.24
C PHE A 504 0.63 -20.49 17.16
N GLN A 505 0.63 -20.76 18.47
CA GLN A 505 1.15 -19.86 19.48
C GLN A 505 1.77 -20.66 20.62
N ARG A 506 2.94 -20.23 21.08
CA ARG A 506 3.53 -20.76 22.33
C ARG A 506 3.00 -19.99 23.52
N VAL A 507 2.57 -20.72 24.53
CA VAL A 507 2.09 -20.21 25.82
C VAL A 507 3.15 -20.52 26.87
N PHE A 508 3.66 -19.47 27.51
CA PHE A 508 4.77 -19.53 28.44
C PHE A 508 4.31 -19.41 29.90
N SER A 509 5.23 -19.70 30.82
CA SER A 509 5.04 -19.51 32.27
C SER A 509 3.85 -20.30 32.84
N LEU A 510 3.54 -21.44 32.25
CA LEU A 510 2.58 -22.39 32.79
C LEU A 510 3.17 -23.10 34.01
N THR A 511 2.34 -23.40 35.00
CA THR A 511 2.76 -24.10 36.22
C THR A 511 2.48 -25.59 36.12
N GLU A 512 3.38 -26.45 36.57
CA GLU A 512 3.07 -27.88 36.65
C GLU A 512 1.94 -28.18 37.67
N PRO A 513 1.14 -29.24 37.45
CA PRO A 513 1.15 -30.14 36.29
C PRO A 513 0.40 -29.55 35.09
N LEU A 514 1.04 -29.53 33.92
CA LEU A 514 0.52 -28.92 32.69
C LEU A 514 -0.79 -29.57 32.22
N GLU A 515 -1.03 -30.83 32.54
CA GLU A 515 -2.20 -31.63 32.16
C GLU A 515 -3.53 -31.06 32.72
N ARG A 516 -3.44 -30.17 33.71
CA ARG A 516 -4.60 -29.45 34.25
C ARG A 516 -5.08 -28.33 33.33
N TYR A 517 -4.22 -27.79 32.48
CA TYR A 517 -4.60 -26.69 31.62
C TYR A 517 -5.58 -27.13 30.53
N ARG A 518 -6.52 -26.25 30.26
CA ARG A 518 -7.46 -26.26 29.14
C ARG A 518 -7.19 -25.02 28.31
N PHE A 519 -7.39 -25.13 27.01
CA PHE A 519 -7.17 -24.08 26.04
C PHE A 519 -8.41 -23.95 25.15
N ALA A 520 -8.81 -22.73 24.85
CA ALA A 520 -9.77 -22.44 23.79
C ALA A 520 -9.31 -21.19 23.03
N ILE A 521 -9.79 -21.02 21.82
CA ILE A 521 -9.44 -19.88 20.98
C ILE A 521 -10.70 -19.36 20.29
N ARG A 522 -10.75 -18.05 20.06
CA ARG A 522 -11.67 -17.42 19.12
C ARG A 522 -10.97 -16.24 18.45
N SER A 523 -11.65 -15.60 17.53
CA SER A 523 -11.11 -14.48 16.76
C SER A 523 -12.01 -13.25 16.92
N ARG A 524 -11.42 -12.07 16.83
CA ARG A 524 -12.11 -10.78 16.95
C ARG A 524 -11.60 -9.83 15.88
N ASP A 525 -12.48 -8.98 15.35
CA ASP A 525 -12.14 -7.88 14.45
C ASP A 525 -12.01 -6.54 15.21
N ILE A 526 -11.54 -5.48 14.56
CA ILE A 526 -11.38 -4.15 15.16
C ILE A 526 -12.73 -3.46 15.44
N LEU A 527 -13.82 -3.97 14.85
CA LEU A 527 -15.19 -3.48 15.04
C LEU A 527 -15.90 -4.15 16.23
N GLY A 528 -15.27 -5.16 16.85
CA GLY A 528 -15.77 -5.87 18.01
C GLY A 528 -16.67 -7.07 17.70
N HIS A 529 -16.79 -7.50 16.44
CA HIS A 529 -17.42 -8.77 16.11
C HIS A 529 -16.50 -9.93 16.51
N ILE A 530 -17.10 -10.97 17.09
CA ILE A 530 -16.37 -12.08 17.72
C ILE A 530 -16.86 -13.40 17.13
N SER A 531 -15.90 -14.26 16.74
CA SER A 531 -16.19 -15.60 16.27
C SER A 531 -16.67 -16.51 17.41
N ALA A 532 -17.30 -17.64 17.08
CA ALA A 532 -17.57 -18.66 18.09
C ALA A 532 -16.27 -19.15 18.76
N MET A 533 -16.33 -19.44 20.06
CA MET A 533 -15.21 -20.04 20.78
C MET A 533 -15.03 -21.51 20.38
N SER A 534 -13.78 -21.91 20.17
CA SER A 534 -13.45 -23.30 19.88
C SER A 534 -13.83 -24.21 21.06
N PRO A 535 -14.07 -25.51 20.81
CA PRO A 535 -14.08 -26.49 21.89
C PRO A 535 -12.77 -26.45 22.69
N GLU A 536 -12.84 -26.83 23.96
CA GLU A 536 -11.67 -26.93 24.83
C GLU A 536 -10.72 -28.05 24.38
N TRP A 537 -9.43 -27.79 24.55
CA TRP A 537 -8.35 -28.75 24.38
C TRP A 537 -7.43 -28.81 25.59
N GLY A 538 -7.00 -30.02 25.95
CA GLY A 538 -5.95 -30.24 26.94
C GLY A 538 -4.58 -30.44 26.26
N ILE A 539 -3.51 -30.37 27.06
CA ILE A 539 -2.14 -30.64 26.61
C ILE A 539 -1.98 -32.14 26.30
N ILE A 540 -1.32 -32.43 25.18
CA ILE A 540 -0.83 -33.76 24.79
C ILE A 540 0.71 -33.74 24.72
N ASP A 541 1.34 -34.86 25.06
CA ASP A 541 2.80 -34.96 25.21
C ASP A 541 3.56 -35.13 23.86
N SER A 542 2.90 -35.58 22.79
CA SER A 542 3.45 -35.64 21.42
C SER A 542 2.35 -35.71 20.35
N THR A 543 2.71 -35.58 19.05
CA THR A 543 1.85 -35.98 17.92
C THR A 543 2.14 -37.42 17.51
N ILE A 544 1.12 -38.11 16.99
CA ILE A 544 1.31 -39.38 16.26
C ILE A 544 1.75 -39.03 14.83
N ASP A 545 2.92 -39.53 14.42
CA ASP A 545 3.44 -39.39 13.06
C ASP A 545 3.27 -40.70 12.28
N ASN A 546 3.14 -40.61 10.95
CA ASN A 546 3.05 -41.76 10.05
C ASN A 546 1.95 -42.77 10.42
N LEU A 547 0.75 -42.28 10.80
CA LEU A 547 -0.41 -43.15 10.98
C LEU A 547 -0.72 -43.84 9.65
N THR A 548 -0.49 -45.14 9.61
CA THR A 548 -0.81 -46.02 8.50
C THR A 548 -1.96 -46.92 8.93
N MET A 549 -2.92 -47.06 8.02
CA MET A 549 -4.09 -47.91 8.20
C MET A 549 -4.10 -48.92 7.06
N PHE A 550 -4.16 -50.20 7.39
CA PHE A 550 -4.32 -51.25 6.39
C PHE A 550 -5.25 -52.35 6.89
N TYR A 551 -5.96 -52.93 5.93
CA TYR A 551 -6.80 -54.10 6.17
C TYR A 551 -5.91 -55.34 6.24
N ASP A 552 -6.09 -56.12 7.31
CA ASP A 552 -5.47 -57.42 7.52
C ASP A 552 -6.59 -58.45 7.75
N GLY A 553 -7.10 -59.01 6.64
CA GLY A 553 -8.28 -59.89 6.65
C GLY A 553 -9.54 -59.16 7.12
N ASP A 554 -10.16 -59.66 8.20
CA ASP A 554 -11.34 -59.06 8.85
C ASP A 554 -10.97 -58.01 9.92
N SER A 555 -9.69 -57.63 10.02
CA SER A 555 -9.20 -56.67 11.02
C SER A 555 -8.61 -55.41 10.39
N LEU A 556 -8.75 -54.29 11.09
CA LEU A 556 -8.10 -53.04 10.75
C LEU A 556 -6.84 -52.92 11.61
N ARG A 557 -5.69 -52.77 10.96
CA ARG A 557 -4.42 -52.52 11.64
C ARG A 557 -4.01 -51.06 11.47
N LEU A 558 -3.83 -50.41 12.61
CA LEU A 558 -3.31 -49.05 12.74
C LEU A 558 -1.85 -49.16 13.17
N SER A 559 -0.95 -48.45 12.50
CA SER A 559 0.46 -48.37 12.85
C SER A 559 0.91 -46.92 12.84
N TRP A 560 1.74 -46.51 13.79
CA TRP A 560 2.21 -45.13 13.90
C TRP A 560 3.60 -45.05 14.53
N SER A 561 4.19 -43.86 14.45
CA SER A 561 5.46 -43.46 15.06
C SER A 561 5.26 -42.22 15.96
N GLY A 562 6.23 -41.92 16.84
CA GLY A 562 6.16 -40.72 17.71
C GLY A 562 5.56 -40.93 19.11
N ALA A 563 5.61 -42.16 19.66
CA ALA A 563 5.10 -42.45 21.00
C ALA A 563 6.10 -42.07 22.12
N TYR A 564 5.61 -41.40 23.16
CA TYR A 564 6.29 -41.35 24.46
C TYR A 564 5.91 -42.58 25.29
N TYR A 565 6.85 -43.11 26.08
CA TYR A 565 6.60 -44.19 27.04
C TYR A 565 5.39 -43.85 27.94
N ASP A 566 4.48 -44.81 28.15
CA ASP A 566 3.27 -44.72 28.99
C ASP A 566 2.15 -43.76 28.53
N SER A 567 1.81 -43.78 27.24
CA SER A 567 0.66 -43.02 26.69
C SER A 567 -0.59 -43.88 26.46
N LEU A 568 -1.78 -43.33 26.74
CA LEU A 568 -3.06 -43.88 26.32
C LEU A 568 -3.49 -43.15 25.04
N TYR A 569 -3.96 -43.89 24.03
CA TYR A 569 -4.48 -43.36 22.77
C TYR A 569 -5.96 -43.69 22.65
N GLU A 570 -6.77 -42.76 22.14
CA GLU A 570 -8.17 -43.04 21.79
C GLU A 570 -8.31 -43.18 20.27
N VAL A 571 -9.03 -44.21 19.85
CA VAL A 571 -9.38 -44.42 18.45
C VAL A 571 -10.88 -44.26 18.33
N ARG A 572 -11.32 -43.35 17.45
CA ARG A 572 -12.74 -43.09 17.17
C ARG A 572 -13.12 -43.69 15.83
N GLU A 573 -14.13 -44.54 15.84
CA GLU A 573 -14.76 -45.02 14.62
C GLU A 573 -16.05 -44.21 14.39
N TYR A 574 -16.14 -43.52 13.25
CA TYR A 574 -17.35 -42.81 12.84
C TYR A 574 -18.12 -43.66 11.83
N LEU A 575 -19.21 -44.28 12.30
CA LEU A 575 -20.23 -44.88 11.46
C LEU A 575 -21.39 -43.89 11.29
N PRO A 576 -22.17 -43.97 10.18
CA PRO A 576 -23.27 -43.03 9.91
C PRO A 576 -24.31 -42.95 11.04
N ASP A 577 -24.48 -44.02 11.83
CA ASP A 577 -25.55 -44.14 12.82
C ASP A 577 -25.06 -44.21 14.28
N TYR A 578 -23.74 -44.37 14.55
CA TYR A 578 -23.17 -44.50 15.91
C TYR A 578 -21.70 -44.05 15.99
N GLN A 579 -21.26 -43.58 17.17
CA GLN A 579 -19.85 -43.39 17.50
C GLN A 579 -19.38 -44.48 18.48
N ASN A 580 -18.33 -45.22 18.11
CA ASN A 580 -17.66 -46.16 19.00
C ASN A 580 -16.32 -45.57 19.48
N TYR A 581 -16.03 -45.74 20.78
CA TYR A 581 -14.80 -45.28 21.43
C TYR A 581 -13.95 -46.48 21.83
N TYR A 582 -12.70 -46.51 21.40
CA TYR A 582 -11.72 -47.51 21.82
C TYR A 582 -10.56 -46.81 22.55
N TYR A 583 -10.34 -47.18 23.82
CA TYR A 583 -9.19 -46.73 24.61
C TYR A 583 -8.06 -47.74 24.51
N ILE A 584 -6.89 -47.31 24.05
CA ILE A 584 -5.70 -48.13 23.86
C ILE A 584 -4.63 -47.64 24.83
N GLY A 585 -4.36 -48.41 25.89
CA GLY A 585 -3.17 -48.17 26.72
C GLY A 585 -1.96 -48.87 26.14
N THR A 586 -0.83 -48.16 26.02
CA THR A 586 0.42 -48.80 25.59
C THR A 586 1.59 -48.33 26.44
N THR A 587 2.43 -49.27 26.86
CA THR A 587 3.76 -48.99 27.38
C THR A 587 4.82 -48.93 26.27
N ASP A 588 4.51 -49.34 25.03
CA ASP A 588 5.50 -49.38 23.92
C ASP A 588 4.96 -49.76 22.52
N MET A 589 3.66 -49.64 22.21
CA MET A 589 3.14 -50.18 20.94
C MET A 589 3.11 -49.16 19.80
N THR A 590 3.85 -49.46 18.72
CA THR A 590 3.82 -48.76 17.42
C THR A 590 2.72 -49.28 16.48
N SER A 591 1.92 -50.27 16.89
CA SER A 591 0.76 -50.74 16.12
C SER A 591 -0.34 -51.36 16.99
N TYR A 592 -1.58 -51.26 16.53
CA TYR A 592 -2.78 -51.85 17.15
C TYR A 592 -3.68 -52.48 16.09
N THR A 593 -4.22 -53.66 16.38
CA THR A 593 -5.14 -54.39 15.51
C THR A 593 -6.48 -54.53 16.21
N PHE A 594 -7.57 -54.13 15.56
CA PHE A 594 -8.92 -54.41 16.05
C PHE A 594 -9.83 -54.95 14.94
N VAL A 595 -10.89 -55.63 15.35
CA VAL A 595 -11.89 -56.23 14.45
C VAL A 595 -13.14 -55.34 14.51
N PRO A 596 -13.50 -54.62 13.43
CA PRO A 596 -14.72 -53.83 13.40
C PRO A 596 -15.94 -54.74 13.60
N THR A 597 -16.90 -54.32 14.42
CA THR A 597 -18.08 -55.14 14.73
C THR A 597 -19.07 -55.24 13.58
N GLU A 598 -18.99 -54.37 12.55
CA GLU A 598 -19.77 -54.47 11.32
C GLU A 598 -18.96 -54.01 10.10
N ARG A 599 -19.14 -54.66 8.93
CA ARG A 599 -18.53 -54.28 7.63
C ARG A 599 -19.19 -53.02 7.06
N GLY A 600 -19.19 -51.92 7.80
CA GLY A 600 -19.66 -50.61 7.36
C GLY A 600 -18.54 -49.79 6.71
N THR A 601 -18.85 -49.05 5.66
CA THR A 601 -17.95 -48.10 4.97
C THR A 601 -17.70 -46.81 5.78
N GLY A 602 -17.55 -46.94 7.10
CA GLY A 602 -17.33 -45.82 8.02
C GLY A 602 -15.96 -45.15 7.84
N ARG A 603 -15.86 -43.90 8.28
CA ARG A 603 -14.57 -43.19 8.39
C ARG A 603 -13.99 -43.47 9.78
N VAL A 604 -12.78 -44.01 9.85
CA VAL A 604 -12.04 -44.14 11.12
C VAL A 604 -11.19 -42.90 11.32
N SER A 605 -11.19 -42.31 12.52
CA SER A 605 -10.32 -41.18 12.87
C SER A 605 -9.68 -41.45 14.22
N VAL A 606 -8.35 -41.44 14.29
CA VAL A 606 -7.62 -41.59 15.56
C VAL A 606 -7.52 -40.21 16.21
N VAL A 607 -7.93 -40.10 17.48
CA VAL A 607 -7.88 -38.85 18.24
C VAL A 607 -7.09 -39.12 19.51
N MET A 608 -5.93 -38.51 19.68
CA MET A 608 -5.13 -38.73 20.89
C MET A 608 -5.90 -38.23 22.12
N ILE A 609 -6.12 -39.10 23.12
CA ILE A 609 -6.61 -38.70 24.44
C ILE A 609 -5.65 -39.18 25.52
N LYS A 610 -4.90 -38.20 26.04
CA LYS A 610 -4.45 -38.05 27.43
C LYS A 610 -3.62 -39.18 28.05
N ARG A 611 -2.48 -38.82 28.64
CA ARG A 611 -1.81 -39.60 29.69
C ARG A 611 -2.72 -39.71 30.93
N VAL A 612 -3.26 -40.89 31.21
CA VAL A 612 -3.89 -41.17 32.51
C VAL A 612 -2.75 -41.51 33.47
N LEU A 613 -2.40 -40.57 34.35
CA LEU A 613 -1.51 -40.87 35.47
C LEU A 613 -2.21 -41.97 36.30
N LYS A 614 -1.54 -43.11 36.46
CA LYS A 614 -1.88 -44.05 37.54
C LYS A 614 -1.59 -43.32 38.85
N ASP A 615 -2.59 -43.26 39.72
CA ASP A 615 -2.37 -43.01 41.15
C ASP A 615 -1.43 -44.05 41.74
#